data_AF-E9E736-F1
#
_entry.id   AF-E9E736-F1
#
_cell.length_a   1.000
_cell.length_b   1.000
_cell.length_c   1.000
_cell.angle_alpha   90.00
_cell.angle_beta   90.00
_cell.angle_gamma   90.00
#
_symmetry.space_group_name_H-M   'P 1'
#
loop_
_entity.id
_entity.type
_entity.pdbx_description
1 polymer ?
#
loop_
_entity_poly.entity_id
_entity_poly.type
_entity_poly.pdbx_seq_one_letter_code
_entity_poly.pdbx_strand_id
1 'polypeptide(L)'
;MKRKTFHNAGIYSHLTKKTTGIASSCRFGTEINFPSADIFNDIPIEYEYKRFKRAGFHDSRHITNTIYEGRPDEHNDAAWDRLLGVGVVNILGEENARLTNGSARTTNGPPGSYMVELEMFHQFHCLKWIRDQFWQLDDTVAGTRVLDDFPQRRNHTDHCIDYLRQSIMCHGDVTPITFEYVPEIRGLIAHHSTEHQCRNFEAIYSWAEGRRVMGFHVGGNHKNVELKDAEKFD
;
A
#
# COMPACT_ATOMS: atom_id res chain seq x y z
N MET A 1 -40.50 -32.25 47.40
CA MET A 1 -39.14 -31.80 47.76
C MET A 1 -39.05 -30.30 47.44
N LYS A 2 -39.00 -29.43 48.46
CA LYS A 2 -38.98 -27.96 48.35
C LYS A 2 -37.54 -27.44 48.43
N ARG A 3 -37.16 -26.49 47.57
CA ARG A 3 -36.14 -25.43 47.79
C ARG A 3 -36.69 -24.16 47.11
N LYS A 4 -37.34 -23.22 47.82
CA LYS A 4 -36.80 -22.02 48.53
C LYS A 4 -35.93 -21.14 47.62
N THR A 5 -36.51 -20.08 47.02
CA THR A 5 -36.43 -18.62 47.37
C THR A 5 -35.04 -18.02 47.13
N PHE A 6 -34.85 -16.84 46.53
CA PHE A 6 -35.24 -15.51 47.04
C PHE A 6 -35.31 -14.44 45.94
N HIS A 7 -36.27 -13.52 46.08
CA HIS A 7 -36.19 -12.14 45.57
C HIS A 7 -35.25 -11.33 46.47
N ASN A 8 -34.50 -10.38 45.89
CA ASN A 8 -34.16 -9.18 46.64
C ASN A 8 -34.10 -7.94 45.72
N ALA A 9 -34.66 -6.85 46.24
CA ALA A 9 -34.92 -5.60 45.56
C ALA A 9 -33.84 -4.55 45.86
N GLY A 10 -33.73 -3.57 44.96
CA GLY A 10 -33.29 -2.21 45.27
C GLY A 10 -31.79 -1.93 45.18
N ILE A 11 -31.42 -0.88 44.43
CA ILE A 11 -31.23 0.47 44.97
C ILE A 11 -30.62 1.33 43.86
N TYR A 12 -31.37 2.35 43.43
CA TYR A 12 -30.84 3.51 42.72
C TYR A 12 -29.86 4.23 43.63
N SER A 13 -28.60 4.38 43.19
CA SER A 13 -27.67 5.31 43.83
C SER A 13 -27.25 6.38 42.83
N HIS A 14 -27.80 7.57 43.05
CA HIS A 14 -27.27 8.82 42.54
C HIS A 14 -25.87 9.04 43.14
N LEU A 15 -24.86 9.12 42.29
CA LEU A 15 -23.55 9.68 42.65
C LEU A 15 -23.19 10.79 41.65
N THR A 16 -23.63 11.99 42.02
CA THR A 16 -23.06 13.26 41.55
C THR A 16 -21.61 13.38 42.00
N LYS A 17 -20.65 13.40 41.07
CA LYS A 17 -19.30 13.93 41.33
C LYS A 17 -18.81 14.82 40.17
N LYS A 18 -18.99 16.11 40.42
CA LYS A 18 -18.11 17.26 40.11
C LYS A 18 -17.23 17.16 38.86
N THR A 19 -17.66 17.87 37.81
CA THR A 19 -16.79 18.50 36.82
C THR A 19 -15.95 19.59 37.50
N THR A 20 -14.67 19.31 37.75
CA THR A 20 -13.65 20.34 37.92
C THR A 20 -12.81 20.36 36.65
N GLY A 21 -13.11 21.31 35.77
CA GLY A 21 -12.29 21.62 34.62
C GLY A 21 -10.96 22.20 35.08
N ILE A 22 -9.87 21.49 34.79
CA ILE A 22 -8.54 22.08 34.79
C ILE A 22 -8.41 22.75 33.42
N ALA A 23 -8.60 24.05 33.39
CA ALA A 23 -8.19 24.89 32.27
C ALA A 23 -6.65 24.83 32.19
N SER A 24 -6.12 23.94 31.35
CA SER A 24 -4.71 24.02 30.98
C SER A 24 -4.59 25.10 29.92
N SER A 25 -4.02 26.23 30.34
CA SER A 25 -3.61 27.32 29.47
C SER A 25 -2.70 26.79 28.35
N CYS A 26 -3.08 26.98 27.09
CA CYS A 26 -2.13 26.94 25.97
C CYS A 26 -1.08 28.02 26.21
N ARG A 27 0.08 27.64 26.73
CA ARG A 27 1.28 28.46 26.58
C ARG A 27 1.75 28.24 25.15
N PHE A 28 1.86 29.33 24.39
CA PHE A 28 2.62 29.40 23.16
C PHE A 28 4.06 28.98 23.49
N GLY A 29 4.36 27.71 23.24
CA GLY A 29 5.73 27.25 23.12
C GLY A 29 6.24 27.76 21.79
N THR A 30 7.37 28.47 21.83
CA THR A 30 8.18 28.77 20.65
C THR A 30 8.37 27.47 19.87
N GLU A 31 7.91 27.43 18.62
CA GLU A 31 8.31 26.39 17.67
C GLU A 31 9.84 26.43 17.60
N ILE A 32 10.48 25.45 18.25
CA ILE A 32 11.85 25.11 17.95
C ILE A 32 11.78 24.52 16.55
N ASN A 33 12.10 25.35 15.57
CA ASN A 33 12.20 24.93 14.18
C ASN A 33 13.42 24.01 14.08
N PHE A 34 13.19 22.71 14.26
CA PHE A 34 14.18 21.71 13.91
C PHE A 34 14.36 21.80 12.39
N PRO A 35 15.60 21.94 11.86
CA PRO A 35 15.81 21.78 10.43
C PRO A 35 15.19 20.43 10.04
N SER A 36 14.32 20.41 9.04
CA SER A 36 13.49 19.25 8.73
C SER A 36 14.38 18.01 8.59
N ALA A 37 14.29 17.12 9.59
CA ALA A 37 15.28 16.07 9.82
C ALA A 37 15.29 15.02 8.71
N ASP A 38 14.24 14.99 7.89
CA ASP A 38 14.07 13.92 6.92
C ASP A 38 14.17 14.43 5.48
N ILE A 39 14.93 13.69 4.68
CA ILE A 39 15.11 13.85 3.23
C ILE A 39 13.79 13.90 2.45
N PHE A 40 12.68 13.42 3.03
CA PHE A 40 11.35 13.41 2.41
C PHE A 40 10.80 14.81 2.09
N ASN A 41 11.27 15.87 2.77
CA ASN A 41 10.71 17.22 2.62
C ASN A 41 11.17 17.95 1.35
N ASP A 42 12.21 17.45 0.68
CA ASP A 42 12.75 18.07 -0.52
C ASP A 42 11.97 17.63 -1.78
N ILE A 43 11.22 16.54 -1.68
CA ILE A 43 10.36 16.05 -2.76
C ILE A 43 9.06 16.87 -2.74
N PRO A 44 8.67 17.53 -3.85
CA PRO A 44 7.44 18.31 -3.90
C PRO A 44 6.22 17.40 -3.80
N ILE A 45 5.60 17.33 -2.61
CA ILE A 45 4.37 16.58 -2.39
C ILE A 45 3.17 17.49 -2.70
N GLU A 46 2.56 17.26 -3.86
CA GLU A 46 1.30 17.89 -4.26
C GLU A 46 0.16 16.87 -4.21
N TYR A 47 -0.99 17.29 -3.68
CA TYR A 47 -2.17 16.42 -3.58
C TYR A 47 -3.13 16.68 -4.73
N GLU A 48 -3.58 15.62 -5.39
CA GLU A 48 -4.60 15.68 -6.43
C GLU A 48 -5.71 14.64 -6.21
N TYR A 49 -6.92 14.97 -6.66
CA TYR A 49 -8.04 14.03 -6.65
C TYR A 49 -8.02 13.19 -7.92
N LYS A 50 -7.77 11.88 -7.76
CA LYS A 50 -7.91 10.89 -8.83
C LYS A 50 -9.04 9.93 -8.52
N ARG A 51 -9.95 9.77 -9.48
CA ARG A 51 -10.88 8.64 -9.49
C ARG A 51 -10.14 7.43 -10.02
N PHE A 52 -10.09 6.35 -9.24
CA PHE A 52 -9.50 5.11 -9.71
C PHE A 52 -10.30 4.57 -10.88
N LYS A 53 -9.59 4.14 -11.91
CA LYS A 53 -10.17 3.39 -13.01
C LYS A 53 -10.65 2.06 -12.46
N ARG A 54 -11.88 1.71 -12.81
CA ARG A 54 -12.44 0.39 -12.57
C ARG A 54 -11.77 -0.58 -13.55
N ALA A 55 -10.58 -1.02 -13.18
CA ALA A 55 -9.82 -2.06 -13.86
C ALA A 55 -10.71 -3.32 -14.01
N GLY A 56 -10.48 -4.13 -15.04
CA GLY A 56 -11.38 -5.15 -15.62
C GLY A 56 -12.00 -6.19 -14.67
N PHE A 57 -13.00 -5.78 -13.88
CA PHE A 57 -14.14 -6.68 -13.66
C PHE A 57 -14.88 -6.74 -14.99
N HIS A 58 -14.43 -7.61 -15.90
CA HIS A 58 -14.93 -7.80 -17.27
C HIS A 58 -16.40 -8.29 -17.31
N ASP A 59 -17.28 -7.48 -16.74
CA ASP A 59 -18.70 -7.50 -17.02
C ASP A 59 -18.94 -6.87 -18.40
N SER A 60 -20.19 -6.94 -18.86
CA SER A 60 -20.59 -6.45 -20.18
C SER A 60 -20.35 -4.95 -20.43
N ARG A 61 -19.95 -4.17 -19.41
CA ARG A 61 -19.70 -2.72 -19.50
C ARG A 61 -18.23 -2.33 -19.39
N HIS A 62 -17.38 -3.21 -18.86
CA HIS A 62 -15.94 -2.96 -18.65
C HIS A 62 -15.10 -4.03 -19.34
N ILE A 63 -15.37 -4.23 -20.63
CA ILE A 63 -14.71 -5.25 -21.45
C ILE A 63 -13.26 -4.88 -21.75
N THR A 64 -12.93 -3.58 -21.75
CA THR A 64 -11.60 -3.09 -22.11
C THR A 64 -10.65 -3.05 -20.93
N ASN A 65 -9.55 -3.79 -21.04
CA ASN A 65 -8.38 -3.64 -20.18
C ASN A 65 -7.88 -2.19 -20.16
N THR A 66 -7.40 -1.74 -19.01
CA THR A 66 -6.47 -0.62 -18.95
C THR A 66 -5.14 -1.01 -19.64
N ILE A 67 -4.30 -0.02 -19.91
CA ILE A 67 -2.97 -0.25 -20.50
C ILE A 67 -2.01 -1.04 -19.61
N TYR A 68 -2.39 -1.36 -18.36
CA TYR A 68 -1.58 -2.10 -17.40
C TYR A 68 -2.06 -3.54 -17.19
N GLU A 69 -3.20 -3.90 -17.78
CA GLU A 69 -3.87 -5.19 -17.59
C GLU A 69 -3.67 -6.12 -18.79
N GLY A 70 -4.00 -7.39 -18.58
CA GLY A 70 -3.92 -8.43 -19.58
C GLY A 70 -2.55 -9.09 -19.66
N ARG A 71 -2.50 -10.11 -20.53
CA ARG A 71 -1.29 -10.85 -20.82
C ARG A 71 -0.19 -9.91 -21.30
N PRO A 72 1.07 -10.09 -20.89
CA PRO A 72 2.18 -9.29 -21.37
C PRO A 72 2.23 -9.20 -22.90
N ASP A 73 2.24 -7.97 -23.38
CA ASP A 73 2.42 -7.58 -24.76
C ASP A 73 3.30 -6.31 -24.83
N GLU A 74 3.69 -5.91 -26.03
CA GLU A 74 4.55 -4.74 -26.23
C GLU A 74 3.95 -3.45 -25.62
N HIS A 75 2.62 -3.30 -25.66
CA HIS A 75 1.97 -2.08 -25.22
C HIS A 75 1.92 -1.97 -23.69
N ASN A 76 1.47 -3.02 -23.00
CA ASN A 76 1.38 -3.01 -21.56
C ASN A 76 2.75 -3.13 -20.90
N ASP A 77 3.71 -3.85 -21.49
CA ASP A 77 5.08 -3.90 -20.97
C ASP A 77 5.75 -2.52 -21.07
N ALA A 78 5.56 -1.78 -22.18
CA ALA A 78 6.04 -0.41 -22.27
C ALA A 78 5.43 0.52 -21.19
N ALA A 79 4.14 0.32 -20.85
CA ALA A 79 3.49 1.08 -19.79
C ALA A 79 4.07 0.75 -18.40
N TRP A 80 4.34 -0.52 -18.12
CA TRP A 80 5.00 -0.98 -16.89
C TRP A 80 6.45 -0.52 -16.80
N ASP A 81 7.22 -0.63 -17.88
CA ASP A 81 8.61 -0.19 -17.95
C ASP A 81 8.74 1.31 -17.72
N ARG A 82 7.76 2.10 -18.16
CA ARG A 82 7.70 3.53 -17.84
C ARG A 82 7.59 3.81 -16.34
N LEU A 83 6.86 2.98 -15.58
CA LEU A 83 6.76 3.15 -14.11
C LEU A 83 8.09 2.86 -13.43
N LEU A 84 8.84 1.88 -13.95
CA LEU A 84 10.14 1.47 -13.42
C LEU A 84 11.31 2.30 -13.96
N GLY A 85 11.10 3.07 -15.02
CA GLY A 85 12.16 3.76 -15.76
C GLY A 85 12.91 4.85 -14.99
N VAL A 86 12.38 5.31 -13.84
CA VAL A 86 13.11 6.19 -12.93
C VAL A 86 14.22 5.43 -12.19
N GLY A 87 13.92 4.20 -11.75
CA GLY A 87 14.84 3.34 -11.04
C GLY A 87 15.45 3.98 -9.79
N VAL A 88 16.77 3.77 -9.63
CA VAL A 88 17.57 4.33 -8.54
C VAL A 88 17.94 5.79 -8.86
N VAL A 89 17.74 6.68 -7.89
CA VAL A 89 18.00 8.12 -8.02
C VAL A 89 19.28 8.52 -7.28
N ASN A 90 19.88 9.65 -7.70
CA ASN A 90 21.07 10.21 -7.06
C ASN A 90 20.68 11.27 -6.03
N ILE A 91 21.39 11.29 -4.91
CA ILE A 91 21.34 12.35 -3.89
C ILE A 91 22.75 12.89 -3.62
N LEU A 92 22.82 14.14 -3.19
CA LEU A 92 24.04 14.84 -2.81
C LEU A 92 24.47 14.49 -1.38
N GLY A 93 25.69 14.89 -1.03
CA GLY A 93 26.26 14.61 0.29
C GLY A 93 25.47 15.23 1.46
N GLU A 94 24.88 16.41 1.26
CA GLU A 94 24.04 17.08 2.26
C GLU A 94 22.72 16.34 2.51
N GLU A 95 22.13 15.77 1.46
CA GLU A 95 20.93 14.95 1.55
C GLU A 95 21.23 13.61 2.22
N ASN A 96 22.32 12.96 1.81
CA ASN A 96 22.78 11.71 2.41
C ASN A 96 23.11 11.84 3.91
N ALA A 97 23.60 13.00 4.34
CA ALA A 97 23.91 13.27 5.75
C ALA A 97 22.66 13.31 6.65
N ARG A 98 21.46 13.44 6.08
CA ARG A 98 20.18 13.35 6.80
C ARG A 98 19.63 11.92 6.89
N LEU A 99 20.22 10.95 6.20
CA LEU A 99 19.84 9.55 6.32
C LEU A 99 20.48 8.94 7.57
N THR A 100 19.70 8.18 8.35
CA THR A 100 20.16 7.56 9.62
C THR A 100 21.48 6.81 9.50
N ASN A 101 21.67 6.03 8.42
CA ASN A 101 22.86 5.24 8.17
C ASN A 101 23.62 5.65 6.89
N GLY A 102 23.21 6.73 6.23
CA GLY A 102 23.69 7.07 4.89
C GLY A 102 23.33 6.00 3.83
N SER A 103 23.90 6.16 2.64
CA SER A 103 23.79 5.23 1.53
C SER A 103 25.15 5.08 0.82
N ALA A 104 25.22 4.15 -0.13
CA ALA A 104 26.42 3.91 -0.93
C ALA A 104 26.65 5.03 -1.95
N ARG A 105 27.92 5.38 -2.13
CA ARG A 105 28.36 6.28 -3.20
C ARG A 105 28.14 5.64 -4.56
N THR A 106 27.90 6.49 -5.56
CA THR A 106 27.78 6.06 -6.95
C THR A 106 28.75 6.84 -7.84
N THR A 107 29.27 6.16 -8.85
CA THR A 107 30.05 6.76 -9.94
C THR A 107 29.20 7.09 -11.16
N ASN A 108 27.93 6.67 -11.17
CA ASN A 108 26.99 6.83 -12.28
C ASN A 108 26.09 8.07 -12.09
N GLY A 109 26.62 9.11 -11.44
CA GLY A 109 25.93 10.36 -11.14
C GLY A 109 26.93 11.51 -10.99
N PRO A 110 26.49 12.68 -10.53
CA PRO A 110 27.38 13.80 -10.24
C PRO A 110 28.51 13.38 -9.28
N PRO A 111 29.71 13.98 -9.39
CA PRO A 111 30.82 13.66 -8.49
C PRO A 111 30.43 13.79 -7.02
N GLY A 112 30.69 12.75 -6.24
CA GLY A 112 30.39 12.73 -4.80
C GLY A 112 28.95 12.40 -4.44
N SER A 113 28.11 12.02 -5.40
CA SER A 113 26.73 11.58 -5.17
C SER A 113 26.65 10.19 -4.53
N TYR A 114 25.48 9.96 -3.96
CA TYR A 114 25.03 8.71 -3.36
C TYR A 114 23.77 8.27 -4.08
N MET A 115 23.43 6.99 -3.98
CA MET A 115 22.25 6.45 -4.66
C MET A 115 21.21 5.97 -3.65
N VAL A 116 19.94 6.16 -3.96
CA VAL A 116 18.79 5.67 -3.20
C VAL A 116 17.69 5.26 -4.17
N GLU A 117 16.78 4.41 -3.74
CA GLU A 117 15.56 4.08 -4.50
C GLU A 117 14.37 4.55 -3.67
N LEU A 118 13.34 5.14 -4.29
CA LEU A 118 12.13 5.46 -3.54
C LEU A 118 11.25 4.21 -3.42
N GLU A 119 10.68 3.97 -2.24
CA GLU A 119 9.83 2.82 -1.95
C GLU A 119 8.71 2.64 -2.98
N MET A 120 8.10 3.71 -3.49
CA MET A 120 7.09 3.63 -4.55
C MET A 120 7.58 2.87 -5.80
N PHE A 121 8.83 3.09 -6.22
CA PHE A 121 9.40 2.40 -7.39
C PHE A 121 9.72 0.93 -7.07
N HIS A 122 10.16 0.65 -5.85
CA HIS A 122 10.35 -0.73 -5.40
C HIS A 122 9.02 -1.49 -5.31
N GLN A 123 7.96 -0.84 -4.83
CA GLN A 123 6.59 -1.38 -4.81
C GLN A 123 6.10 -1.69 -6.23
N PHE A 124 6.35 -0.82 -7.21
CA PHE A 124 6.07 -1.13 -8.62
C PHE A 124 6.90 -2.29 -9.14
N HIS A 125 8.18 -2.38 -8.80
CA HIS A 125 9.05 -3.49 -9.19
C HIS A 125 8.48 -4.82 -8.68
N CYS A 126 8.14 -4.90 -7.39
CA CYS A 126 7.51 -6.07 -6.80
C CYS A 126 6.17 -6.41 -7.46
N LEU A 127 5.33 -5.40 -7.73
CA LEU A 127 4.03 -5.62 -8.34
C LEU A 127 4.15 -6.12 -9.79
N LYS A 128 5.07 -5.57 -10.58
CA LYS A 128 5.39 -6.07 -11.93
C LYS A 128 5.94 -7.49 -11.87
N TRP A 129 6.82 -7.79 -10.91
CA TRP A 129 7.33 -9.15 -10.71
C TRP A 129 6.18 -10.13 -10.47
N ILE A 130 5.23 -9.81 -9.59
CA ILE A 130 4.05 -10.64 -9.32
C ILE A 130 3.21 -10.82 -10.59
N ARG A 131 2.94 -9.75 -11.35
CA ARG A 131 2.25 -9.81 -12.64
C ARG A 131 2.94 -10.79 -13.59
N ASP A 132 4.24 -10.64 -13.78
CA ASP A 132 4.99 -11.43 -14.76
C ASP A 132 5.05 -12.90 -14.33
N GLN A 133 5.18 -13.19 -13.03
CA GLN A 133 5.11 -14.56 -12.49
C GLN A 133 3.72 -15.17 -12.68
N PHE A 134 2.65 -14.39 -12.48
CA PHE A 134 1.29 -14.85 -12.71
C PHE A 134 1.08 -15.28 -14.17
N TRP A 135 1.49 -14.46 -15.13
CA TRP A 135 1.32 -14.76 -16.55
C TRP A 135 2.23 -15.88 -17.06
N GLN A 136 3.46 -15.97 -16.56
CA GLN A 136 4.33 -17.12 -16.84
C GLN A 136 3.73 -18.44 -16.34
N LEU A 137 3.14 -18.43 -15.14
CA LEU A 137 2.45 -19.60 -14.61
C LEU A 137 1.20 -19.93 -15.43
N ASP A 138 0.39 -18.92 -15.77
CA ASP A 138 -0.81 -19.09 -16.59
C ASP A 138 -0.48 -19.75 -17.93
N ASP A 139 0.59 -19.29 -18.59
CA ASP A 139 1.09 -19.86 -19.84
C ASP A 139 1.58 -21.31 -19.68
N THR A 140 2.21 -21.63 -18.55
CA THR A 140 2.71 -22.98 -18.24
C THR A 140 1.58 -23.98 -18.03
N VAL A 141 0.46 -23.54 -17.44
CA VAL A 141 -0.70 -24.40 -17.16
C VAL A 141 -1.85 -24.21 -18.16
N ALA A 142 -1.68 -23.36 -19.17
CA ALA A 142 -2.64 -23.16 -20.25
C ALA A 142 -2.91 -24.49 -20.99
N GLY A 143 -4.18 -24.82 -21.19
CA GLY A 143 -4.59 -26.08 -21.81
C GLY A 143 -4.61 -27.30 -20.87
N THR A 144 -4.24 -27.11 -19.60
CA THR A 144 -4.55 -28.09 -18.55
C THR A 144 -5.92 -27.79 -17.95
N ARG A 145 -6.63 -28.83 -17.47
CA ARG A 145 -7.89 -28.66 -16.73
C ARG A 145 -7.76 -27.85 -15.43
N VAL A 146 -6.53 -27.52 -15.01
CA VAL A 146 -6.24 -26.77 -13.77
C VAL A 146 -6.80 -25.35 -13.83
N LEU A 147 -6.89 -24.75 -15.02
CA LEU A 147 -7.41 -23.40 -15.21
C LEU A 147 -8.87 -23.34 -15.67
N ASP A 148 -9.44 -24.46 -16.12
CA ASP A 148 -10.79 -24.53 -16.71
C ASP A 148 -11.89 -24.16 -15.69
N ASP A 149 -11.64 -24.33 -14.40
CA ASP A 149 -12.60 -23.99 -13.34
C ASP A 149 -12.64 -22.49 -12.99
N PHE A 150 -11.76 -21.65 -13.59
CA PHE A 150 -11.52 -20.28 -13.13
C PHE A 150 -11.26 -19.21 -14.22
N PRO A 151 -12.09 -19.05 -15.26
CA PRO A 151 -11.92 -17.97 -16.25
C PRO A 151 -11.94 -16.56 -15.63
N GLN A 152 -12.68 -16.36 -14.53
CA GLN A 152 -12.70 -15.10 -13.78
C GLN A 152 -11.40 -14.79 -13.03
N ARG A 153 -10.48 -15.76 -12.89
CA ARG A 153 -9.22 -15.58 -12.15
C ARG A 153 -8.24 -14.67 -12.87
N ARG A 154 -8.17 -14.70 -14.21
CA ARG A 154 -7.30 -13.80 -14.98
C ARG A 154 -7.74 -12.36 -14.80
N ASN A 155 -9.00 -12.12 -15.13
CA ASN A 155 -9.69 -10.85 -14.95
C ASN A 155 -9.57 -10.29 -13.53
N HIS A 156 -9.83 -11.11 -12.51
CA HIS A 156 -9.73 -10.67 -11.12
C HIS A 156 -8.27 -10.40 -10.71
N THR A 157 -7.33 -11.22 -11.16
CA THR A 157 -5.90 -10.99 -10.90
C THR A 157 -5.41 -9.70 -11.56
N ASP A 158 -5.74 -9.48 -12.83
CA ASP A 158 -5.41 -8.26 -13.56
C ASP A 158 -5.99 -7.02 -12.88
N HIS A 159 -7.29 -7.07 -12.53
CA HIS A 159 -7.96 -6.01 -11.79
C HIS A 159 -7.25 -5.71 -10.46
N CYS A 160 -6.89 -6.74 -9.69
CA CYS A 160 -6.18 -6.58 -8.42
C CYS A 160 -4.80 -5.95 -8.61
N ILE A 161 -4.07 -6.37 -9.65
CA ILE A 161 -2.75 -5.80 -9.97
C ILE A 161 -2.89 -4.32 -10.35
N ASP A 162 -3.82 -3.95 -11.23
CA ASP A 162 -4.00 -2.54 -11.61
C ASP A 162 -4.55 -1.70 -10.45
N TYR A 163 -5.45 -2.23 -9.62
CA TYR A 163 -5.92 -1.56 -8.41
C TYR A 163 -4.76 -1.25 -7.45
N LEU A 164 -3.88 -2.22 -7.19
CA LEU A 164 -2.72 -2.01 -6.33
C LEU A 164 -1.75 -0.99 -6.95
N ARG A 165 -1.53 -1.03 -8.27
CA ARG A 165 -0.75 -0.02 -8.99
C ARG A 165 -1.32 1.38 -8.79
N GLN A 166 -2.64 1.55 -8.90
CA GLN A 166 -3.31 2.81 -8.64
C GLN A 166 -3.18 3.26 -7.18
N SER A 167 -3.27 2.33 -6.23
CA SER A 167 -3.06 2.60 -4.81
C SER A 167 -1.63 3.05 -4.51
N ILE A 168 -0.63 2.41 -5.12
CA ILE A 168 0.78 2.80 -5.01
C ILE A 168 0.97 4.23 -5.54
N MET A 169 0.44 4.54 -6.73
CA MET A 169 0.50 5.90 -7.28
C MET A 169 -0.22 6.94 -6.40
N CYS A 170 -1.34 6.57 -5.80
CA CYS A 170 -2.14 7.48 -4.97
C CYS A 170 -1.50 7.80 -3.62
N HIS A 171 -0.71 6.87 -3.07
CA HIS A 171 -0.03 7.06 -1.80
C HIS A 171 1.40 7.55 -1.95
N GLY A 172 2.08 7.18 -3.04
CA GLY A 172 3.38 7.72 -3.42
C GLY A 172 4.41 7.67 -2.31
N ASP A 173 4.81 6.46 -1.89
CA ASP A 173 5.80 6.32 -0.83
C ASP A 173 7.18 6.83 -1.27
N VAL A 174 7.56 7.99 -0.73
CA VAL A 174 8.83 8.67 -1.05
C VAL A 174 9.95 8.29 -0.10
N THR A 175 9.77 7.25 0.72
CA THR A 175 10.81 6.81 1.64
C THR A 175 12.02 6.25 0.85
N PRO A 176 13.28 6.62 1.15
CA PRO A 176 14.42 6.11 0.41
C PRO A 176 14.88 4.78 0.99
N ILE A 177 14.93 3.78 0.13
CA ILE A 177 15.75 2.58 0.27
C ILE A 177 17.20 2.99 0.05
N THR A 178 18.05 2.67 1.01
CA THR A 178 19.49 2.94 0.92
C THR A 178 20.23 1.71 0.41
N PHE A 179 21.48 1.91 0.01
CA PHE A 179 22.33 0.87 -0.53
C PHE A 179 23.62 0.76 0.27
N GLU A 180 24.18 -0.44 0.34
CA GLU A 180 25.50 -0.70 0.88
C GLU A 180 26.34 -1.48 -0.12
N TYR A 181 27.62 -1.13 -0.22
CA TYR A 181 28.58 -1.94 -0.97
C TYR A 181 29.11 -3.06 -0.09
N VAL A 182 28.93 -4.29 -0.55
CA VAL A 182 29.36 -5.50 0.14
C VAL A 182 30.56 -6.10 -0.60
N PRO A 183 31.78 -6.01 -0.04
CA PRO A 183 33.01 -6.46 -0.70
C PRO A 183 33.00 -7.94 -1.11
N GLU A 184 32.34 -8.80 -0.33
CA GLU A 184 32.28 -10.25 -0.51
C GLU A 184 31.61 -10.65 -1.82
N ILE A 185 30.57 -9.91 -2.21
CA ILE A 185 29.84 -10.13 -3.48
C ILE A 185 30.26 -9.14 -4.56
N ARG A 186 31.21 -8.23 -4.26
CA ARG A 186 31.65 -7.12 -5.11
C ARG A 186 30.46 -6.34 -5.69
N GLY A 187 29.44 -6.14 -4.88
CA GLY A 187 28.12 -5.70 -5.33
C GLY A 187 27.43 -4.80 -4.32
N LEU A 188 26.25 -4.34 -4.70
CA LEU A 188 25.41 -3.46 -3.91
C LEU A 188 24.21 -4.24 -3.38
N ILE A 189 23.86 -4.01 -2.12
CA ILE A 189 22.66 -4.56 -1.50
C ILE A 189 21.76 -3.39 -1.11
N ALA A 190 20.48 -3.51 -1.43
CA ALA A 190 19.44 -2.59 -0.99
C ALA A 190 19.02 -2.93 0.45
N HIS A 191 18.94 -1.91 1.30
CA HIS A 191 18.47 -2.00 2.67
C HIS A 191 16.98 -1.67 2.74
N HIS A 192 16.15 -2.72 2.71
CA HIS A 192 14.68 -2.58 2.76
C HIS A 192 14.11 -2.37 4.18
N SER A 193 14.96 -2.34 5.22
CA SER A 193 14.54 -2.08 6.61
C SER A 193 14.62 -0.59 6.90
N THR A 194 13.75 0.19 6.27
CA THR A 194 13.66 1.64 6.39
C THR A 194 12.53 2.05 7.33
N GLU A 195 12.70 3.17 8.03
CA GLU A 195 11.67 3.71 8.91
C GLU A 195 10.59 4.44 8.08
N HIS A 196 9.32 4.13 8.34
CA HIS A 196 8.18 4.66 7.59
C HIS A 196 7.19 5.38 8.51
N GLN A 197 6.60 6.47 8.03
CA GLN A 197 5.47 7.11 8.69
C GLN A 197 4.15 6.47 8.25
N CYS A 198 3.73 5.42 8.96
CA CYS A 198 2.50 4.70 8.66
C CYS A 198 1.27 5.27 9.37
N ARG A 199 0.09 5.09 8.75
CA ARG A 199 -1.18 5.21 9.48
C ARG A 199 -1.27 4.07 10.50
N ASN A 200 -1.71 4.37 11.73
CA ASN A 200 -1.79 3.34 12.77
C ASN A 200 -2.81 2.26 12.41
N PHE A 201 -2.31 1.06 12.07
CA PHE A 201 -3.14 -0.05 11.62
C PHE A 201 -4.16 -0.48 12.68
N GLU A 202 -3.75 -0.65 13.93
CA GLU A 202 -4.63 -1.13 15.00
C GLU A 202 -5.76 -0.15 15.33
N ALA A 203 -5.48 1.15 15.26
CA ALA A 203 -6.50 2.18 15.43
C ALA A 203 -7.55 2.10 14.30
N ILE A 204 -7.11 1.92 13.04
CA ILE A 204 -8.01 1.75 11.89
C ILE A 204 -8.79 0.45 12.01
N TYR A 205 -8.12 -0.66 12.32
CA TYR A 205 -8.70 -1.98 12.45
C TYR A 205 -9.78 -1.99 13.54
N SER A 206 -9.46 -1.51 14.74
CA SER A 206 -10.41 -1.44 15.86
C SER A 206 -11.63 -0.57 15.53
N TRP A 207 -11.42 0.55 14.84
CA TRP A 207 -12.52 1.41 14.39
C TRP A 207 -13.44 0.69 13.40
N ALA A 208 -12.87 -0.09 12.46
CA ALA A 208 -13.60 -0.84 11.45
C ALA A 208 -14.32 -2.07 12.04
N GLU A 209 -13.67 -2.79 12.95
CA GLU A 209 -14.22 -3.99 13.59
C GLU A 209 -15.53 -3.69 14.33
N GLY A 210 -15.59 -2.59 15.08
CA GLY A 210 -16.80 -2.14 15.76
C GLY A 210 -17.96 -1.74 14.84
N ARG A 211 -17.72 -1.68 13.52
CA ARG A 211 -18.68 -1.28 12.48
C ARG A 211 -18.86 -2.36 11.40
N ARG A 212 -18.30 -3.55 11.59
CA ARG A 212 -18.34 -4.60 10.57
C ARG A 212 -19.76 -5.03 10.26
N VAL A 213 -20.04 -5.26 8.98
CA VAL A 213 -21.31 -5.84 8.54
C VAL A 213 -21.27 -7.35 8.78
N MET A 214 -22.16 -7.85 9.63
CA MET A 214 -22.22 -9.26 9.99
C MET A 214 -22.50 -10.14 8.76
N GLY A 215 -21.74 -11.22 8.61
CA GLY A 215 -21.90 -12.20 7.51
C GLY A 215 -21.16 -11.84 6.22
N PHE A 216 -20.50 -10.67 6.15
CA PHE A 216 -19.65 -10.29 5.02
C PHE A 216 -18.18 -10.35 5.44
N HIS A 217 -17.36 -11.01 4.62
CA HIS A 217 -15.93 -11.20 4.88
C HIS A 217 -15.13 -10.81 3.64
N VAL A 218 -14.07 -10.02 3.82
CA VAL A 218 -13.22 -9.54 2.72
C VAL A 218 -12.43 -10.68 2.08
N GLY A 219 -11.95 -11.65 2.87
CA GLY A 219 -11.32 -12.86 2.35
C GLY A 219 -12.33 -13.91 1.86
N GLY A 220 -13.49 -13.47 1.35
CA GLY A 220 -14.70 -14.27 1.14
C GLY A 220 -14.50 -15.62 0.45
N ASN A 221 -15.50 -16.50 0.55
CA ASN A 221 -15.61 -17.65 -0.35
C ASN A 221 -15.88 -17.10 -1.75
N HIS A 222 -14.85 -16.98 -2.59
CA HIS A 222 -14.97 -16.70 -4.03
C HIS A 222 -15.75 -17.84 -4.69
N LYS A 223 -17.06 -17.91 -4.46
CA LYS A 223 -17.95 -18.84 -5.14
C LYS A 223 -18.00 -18.34 -6.58
N ASN A 224 -17.49 -19.16 -7.50
CA ASN A 224 -17.46 -18.96 -8.95
C ASN A 224 -18.88 -18.77 -9.53
N VAL A 225 -19.53 -17.66 -9.22
CA VAL A 225 -20.86 -17.32 -9.71
C VAL A 225 -20.68 -16.09 -10.58
N GLU A 226 -20.93 -16.24 -11.88
CA GLU A 226 -21.10 -15.09 -12.75
C GLU A 226 -22.23 -14.22 -12.19
N LEU A 227 -21.93 -12.94 -11.97
CA LEU A 227 -22.94 -11.98 -11.60
C LEU A 227 -23.92 -11.87 -12.77
N LYS A 228 -25.18 -12.26 -12.54
CA LYS A 228 -26.24 -12.17 -13.57
C LYS A 228 -26.53 -10.73 -13.97
N ASP A 229 -26.28 -9.80 -13.06
CA ASP A 229 -26.49 -8.37 -13.24
C ASP A 229 -25.20 -7.62 -12.91
N ALA A 230 -24.86 -6.67 -13.77
CA ALA A 230 -23.71 -5.80 -13.58
C ALA A 230 -24.00 -4.76 -12.47
N GLU A 231 -23.01 -4.41 -11.64
CA GLU A 231 -23.17 -3.43 -10.54
C GLU A 231 -23.59 -2.05 -11.04
N LYS A 232 -24.71 -1.49 -10.60
CA LYS A 232 -25.30 -0.26 -11.16
C LYS A 232 -24.60 1.06 -10.79
N PHE A 233 -23.37 1.03 -10.27
CA PHE A 233 -22.63 2.22 -9.83
C PHE A 233 -21.58 2.63 -10.87
N ASP A 234 -21.71 3.87 -11.37
CA ASP A 234 -20.72 4.63 -12.16
C ASP A 234 -20.62 6.06 -11.58
#